data_AF-A0AAN6BPT8-F1
#
_entry.id   AF-A0AAN6BPT8-F1
#
_cell.length_a   1.000
_cell.length_b   1.000
_cell.length_c   1.000
_cell.angle_alpha   90.00
_cell.angle_beta   90.00
_cell.angle_gamma   90.00
#
_symmetry.space_group_name_H-M   'P 1'
#
loop_
_entity.id
_entity.type
_entity.pdbx_description
1 polymer ?
#
loop_
_entity_poly.entity_id
_entity_poly.type
_entity_poly.pdbx_seq_one_letter_code
_entity_poly.pdbx_strand_id
1 'polypeptide(L)'
;MASTDSDSQRCSPATKVKSTLPPEKVFSIQIGTELFRLSGASIASDAPSYFSQFFEEQLRQNGENATIRTLYIDRDPETFREIARHLQGYHVEPKDESQFVKLFADAQFYTLPRLISQLFESQIFIQIGERHFQISRDIFSGPGDSPNFFSLGFAIFFANPSEIFPGLDRHGLLRPPAIVPPRVTHRSGDVFAQLLHLLRGYPLQIKNEEHRAELLRDCRYFHLRGLEQKLIPHHISFNPIRQRSEIVIRLDDVRPSGIRHARDDNSRDTGSTTRDRVTYARPFVDETPHDLILEIGDESTILDARAMRAGFLNLAKARMSSLAQVIAKSVGLEGPLYRTGESAHPSTGGDSFSIRFERETELILNGQTVDRLDFPSGTAESSERPPAKRKRVEEDLEAGSLVVRKGQWRLVVESGLAASAELVLIAVKLDVYTEERVRNRSRGFLGF
;
A
#
# COMPACT_ATOMS: atom_id res chain seq x y z
N MET A 1 9.87 -52.75 -13.60
CA MET A 1 11.04 -52.13 -14.25
C MET A 1 10.70 -50.68 -14.54
N ALA A 2 11.69 -49.79 -14.47
CA ALA A 2 11.64 -48.33 -14.50
C ALA A 2 11.37 -47.64 -13.14
N SER A 3 12.44 -47.65 -12.34
CA SER A 3 12.74 -46.72 -11.25
C SER A 3 12.88 -45.29 -11.78
N THR A 4 12.38 -44.29 -11.05
CA THR A 4 12.85 -42.90 -11.14
C THR A 4 12.86 -42.29 -9.75
N ASP A 5 14.07 -42.22 -9.19
CA ASP A 5 14.42 -41.47 -7.99
C ASP A 5 14.14 -39.98 -8.21
N SER A 6 13.36 -39.39 -7.30
CA SER A 6 13.22 -37.95 -7.18
C SER A 6 14.06 -37.49 -5.99
N ASP A 7 15.27 -37.03 -6.33
CA ASP A 7 16.30 -36.56 -5.43
C ASP A 7 15.81 -35.29 -4.71
N SER A 8 15.17 -35.51 -3.57
CA SER A 8 14.74 -34.47 -2.66
C SER A 8 15.97 -34.02 -1.88
N GLN A 9 16.68 -33.00 -2.39
CA GLN A 9 17.72 -32.29 -1.64
C GLN A 9 17.11 -31.65 -0.39
N ARG A 10 17.00 -32.45 0.67
CA ARG A 10 16.86 -31.98 2.04
C ARG A 10 18.11 -31.19 2.36
N CYS A 11 17.93 -29.88 2.57
CA CYS A 11 18.92 -29.03 3.19
C CYS A 11 19.33 -29.69 4.52
N SER A 12 20.55 -30.20 4.59
CA SER A 12 21.11 -30.84 5.76
C SER A 12 21.24 -29.80 6.88
N PRO A 13 20.84 -30.12 8.13
CA PRO A 13 21.08 -29.21 9.25
C PRO A 13 22.59 -29.09 9.42
N ALA A 14 23.12 -27.88 9.24
CA ALA A 14 24.51 -27.56 9.48
C ALA A 14 24.94 -28.14 10.84
N THR A 15 25.89 -29.06 10.82
CA THR A 15 26.41 -29.73 12.00
C THR A 15 27.00 -28.65 12.91
N LYS A 16 26.38 -28.40 14.07
CA LYS A 16 26.90 -27.44 15.06
C LYS A 16 28.28 -27.92 15.50
N VAL A 17 29.34 -27.34 14.94
CA VAL A 17 30.71 -27.56 15.40
C VAL A 17 30.78 -27.00 16.81
N LYS A 18 30.81 -27.88 17.82
CA LYS A 18 30.99 -27.48 19.20
C LYS A 18 32.43 -26.97 19.34
N SER A 19 32.58 -25.75 19.87
CA SER A 19 33.89 -25.20 20.22
C SER A 19 34.64 -26.17 21.13
N THR A 20 35.96 -26.26 20.95
CA THR A 20 36.85 -27.14 21.72
C THR A 20 37.57 -26.41 22.86
N LEU A 21 37.22 -25.15 23.13
CA LEU A 21 37.83 -24.36 24.19
C LEU A 21 37.52 -24.92 25.59
N PRO A 22 38.52 -25.10 26.47
CA PRO A 22 38.30 -25.49 27.86
C PRO A 22 37.41 -24.46 28.60
N PRO A 23 36.25 -24.86 29.17
CA PRO A 23 35.27 -23.94 29.72
C PRO A 23 35.80 -22.99 30.80
N GLU A 24 36.63 -23.52 31.71
CA GLU A 24 37.15 -22.81 32.88
C GLU A 24 38.41 -21.96 32.57
N LYS A 25 39.05 -22.18 31.42
CA LYS A 25 40.29 -21.47 31.09
C LYS A 25 39.96 -20.03 30.73
N VAL A 26 40.72 -19.08 31.27
CA VAL A 26 40.53 -17.64 31.02
C VAL A 26 41.47 -17.20 29.90
N PHE A 27 40.90 -16.51 28.91
CA PHE A 27 41.58 -16.00 27.74
C PHE A 27 41.64 -14.47 27.81
N SER A 28 42.76 -13.90 27.37
CA SER A 28 43.01 -12.45 27.42
C SER A 28 42.86 -11.83 26.03
N ILE A 29 42.02 -10.80 25.92
CA ILE A 29 41.71 -10.08 24.69
C ILE A 29 41.91 -8.58 24.95
N GLN A 30 42.90 -7.96 24.32
CA GLN A 30 43.15 -6.54 24.35
C GLN A 30 42.36 -5.87 23.22
N ILE A 31 41.43 -4.97 23.57
CA ILE A 31 40.64 -4.17 22.63
C ILE A 31 41.02 -2.70 22.80
N GLY A 32 41.72 -2.14 21.82
CA GLY A 32 42.29 -0.80 21.91
C GLY A 32 43.11 -0.64 23.19
N THR A 33 42.65 0.21 24.09
CA THR A 33 43.32 0.51 25.37
C THR A 33 42.94 -0.41 26.53
N GLU A 34 41.87 -1.22 26.41
CA GLU A 34 41.36 -2.03 27.53
C GLU A 34 41.64 -3.54 27.36
N LEU A 35 41.96 -4.21 28.48
CA LEU A 35 42.16 -5.65 28.53
C LEU A 35 40.90 -6.35 29.07
N PHE A 36 40.33 -7.25 28.28
CA PHE A 36 39.19 -8.08 28.64
C PHE A 36 39.64 -9.51 28.93
N ARG A 37 39.05 -10.12 29.96
CA ARG A 37 39.29 -11.51 30.35
C ARG A 37 37.98 -12.28 30.29
N LEU A 38 37.90 -13.25 29.40
CA LEU A 38 36.71 -14.07 29.17
C LEU A 38 37.04 -15.55 29.36
N SER A 39 36.12 -16.33 29.91
CA SER A 39 36.29 -17.77 30.03
C SER A 39 36.07 -18.46 28.68
N GLY A 40 36.57 -19.69 28.54
CA GLY A 40 36.30 -20.51 27.36
C GLY A 40 34.81 -20.76 27.18
N ALA A 41 34.05 -20.90 28.27
CA ALA A 41 32.60 -21.01 28.22
C ALA A 41 31.94 -19.76 27.61
N SER A 42 32.40 -18.56 27.96
CA SER A 42 31.89 -17.31 27.38
C SER A 42 32.20 -17.20 25.89
N ILE A 43 33.45 -17.49 25.48
CA ILE A 43 33.85 -17.42 24.07
C ILE A 43 33.11 -18.47 23.23
N ALA A 44 32.92 -19.67 23.75
CA ALA A 44 32.21 -20.77 23.09
C ALA A 44 30.69 -20.53 22.96
N SER A 45 30.13 -19.59 23.72
CA SER A 45 28.67 -19.34 23.76
C SER A 45 28.07 -18.94 22.41
N ASP A 46 28.88 -18.27 21.57
CA ASP A 46 28.53 -17.81 20.23
C ASP A 46 29.59 -18.23 19.20
N ALA A 47 30.06 -19.47 19.32
CA ALA A 47 30.97 -20.09 18.36
C ALA A 47 30.22 -20.74 17.18
N PRO A 48 30.86 -20.88 16.00
CA PRO A 48 32.23 -20.45 15.68
C PRO A 48 32.33 -18.92 15.53
N SER A 49 33.37 -18.34 16.12
CA SER A 49 33.68 -16.91 16.06
C SER A 49 35.17 -16.69 15.81
N TYR A 50 35.55 -15.45 15.51
CA TYR A 50 36.95 -15.05 15.38
C TYR A 50 37.76 -15.41 16.64
N PHE A 51 37.15 -15.24 17.82
CA PHE A 51 37.76 -15.59 19.10
C PHE A 51 37.96 -17.10 19.26
N SER A 52 36.91 -17.89 18.98
CA SER A 52 37.02 -19.34 19.14
C SER A 52 38.09 -19.91 18.21
N GLN A 53 38.09 -19.49 16.94
CA GLN A 53 39.08 -19.94 15.96
C GLN A 53 40.51 -19.56 16.36
N PHE A 54 40.73 -18.32 16.81
CA PHE A 54 42.06 -17.86 17.22
C PHE A 54 42.62 -18.67 18.39
N PHE A 55 41.82 -18.88 19.44
CA PHE A 55 42.30 -19.58 20.64
C PHE A 55 42.34 -21.10 20.48
N GLU A 56 41.43 -21.69 19.71
CA GLU A 56 41.46 -23.12 19.37
C GLU A 56 42.71 -23.47 18.56
N GLU A 57 43.08 -22.63 17.59
CA GLU A 57 44.30 -22.85 16.80
C GLU A 57 45.57 -22.74 17.65
N GLN A 58 45.62 -21.81 18.61
CA GLN A 58 46.74 -21.72 19.55
C GLN A 58 46.85 -22.95 20.47
N LEU A 59 45.73 -23.47 20.96
CA LEU A 59 45.71 -24.68 21.78
C LEU A 59 46.11 -25.91 20.97
N ARG A 60 45.69 -25.98 19.70
CA ARG A 60 46.07 -27.06 18.77
C ARG A 60 47.57 -27.06 18.49
N GLN A 61 48.19 -25.89 18.36
CA GLN A 61 49.63 -25.75 18.07
C GLN A 61 50.52 -25.97 19.30
N ASN A 62 50.09 -25.51 20.48
CA ASN A 62 50.97 -25.46 21.67
C ASN A 62 50.61 -26.47 22.77
N GLY A 63 49.45 -27.14 22.69
CA GLY A 63 48.95 -28.08 23.70
C GLY A 63 48.18 -27.41 24.86
N GLU A 64 47.40 -28.19 25.60
CA GLU A 64 46.43 -27.69 26.61
C GLU A 64 47.05 -26.87 27.76
N ASN A 65 48.32 -27.15 28.11
CA ASN A 65 49.05 -26.50 29.21
C ASN A 65 49.92 -25.31 28.76
N ALA A 66 49.83 -24.89 27.50
CA ALA A 66 50.65 -23.79 27.01
C ALA A 66 50.15 -22.40 27.45
N THR A 67 51.12 -21.48 27.56
CA THR A 67 50.88 -20.05 27.76
C THR A 67 50.19 -19.48 26.53
N ILE A 68 48.92 -19.10 26.67
CA ILE A 68 48.11 -18.55 25.58
C ILE A 68 48.50 -17.09 25.35
N ARG A 69 48.68 -16.70 24.09
CA ARG A 69 49.02 -15.31 23.76
C ARG A 69 47.77 -14.45 23.85
N THR A 70 47.93 -13.21 24.31
CA THR A 70 46.85 -12.21 24.31
C THR A 70 46.47 -11.87 22.87
N LEU A 71 45.18 -11.85 22.56
CA LEU A 71 44.67 -11.38 21.27
C LEU A 71 44.59 -9.86 21.28
N TYR A 72 45.14 -9.18 20.28
CA TYR A 72 45.12 -7.71 20.17
C TYR A 72 44.25 -7.27 18.99
N ILE A 73 43.28 -6.39 19.25
CA ILE A 73 42.37 -5.84 18.24
C ILE A 73 42.25 -4.33 18.43
N ASP A 74 42.43 -3.57 17.34
CA ASP A 74 42.30 -2.11 17.32
C ASP A 74 40.84 -1.69 17.07
N ARG A 75 39.99 -1.82 18.10
CA ARG A 75 38.58 -1.40 18.09
C ARG A 75 38.17 -0.71 19.39
N ASP A 76 36.96 -0.17 19.39
CA ASP A 76 36.41 0.59 20.51
C ASP A 76 36.06 -0.31 21.71
N PRO A 77 36.66 -0.09 22.90
CA PRO A 77 36.41 -0.93 24.07
C PRO A 77 34.99 -0.78 24.63
N GLU A 78 34.34 0.38 24.43
CA GLU A 78 32.97 0.61 24.89
C GLU A 78 31.97 -0.31 24.17
N THR A 79 32.07 -0.39 22.84
CA THR A 79 31.26 -1.32 22.02
C THR A 79 31.55 -2.78 22.39
N PHE A 80 32.83 -3.13 22.59
CA PHE A 80 33.21 -4.50 22.96
C PHE A 80 32.68 -4.91 24.34
N ARG A 81 32.45 -3.99 25.27
CA ARG A 81 31.88 -4.32 26.58
C ARG A 81 30.48 -4.93 26.47
N GLU A 82 29.68 -4.47 25.51
CA GLU A 82 28.38 -5.07 25.23
C GLU A 82 28.55 -6.46 24.59
N ILE A 83 29.53 -6.64 23.71
CA ILE A 83 29.85 -7.96 23.13
C ILE A 83 30.31 -8.95 24.22
N ALA A 84 31.12 -8.50 25.16
CA ALA A 84 31.54 -9.30 26.30
C ALA A 84 30.35 -9.73 27.16
N ARG A 85 29.38 -8.85 27.40
CA ARG A 85 28.12 -9.19 28.08
C ARG A 85 27.32 -10.24 27.32
N HIS A 86 27.20 -10.10 26.00
CA HIS A 86 26.55 -11.11 25.16
C HIS A 86 27.23 -12.47 25.28
N LEU A 87 28.56 -12.51 25.16
CA LEU A 87 29.36 -13.74 25.31
C LEU A 87 29.24 -14.34 26.73
N GLN A 88 29.00 -13.53 27.74
CA GLN A 88 28.70 -13.99 29.11
C GLN A 88 27.26 -14.48 29.29
N GLY A 89 26.41 -14.38 28.25
CA GLY A 89 25.03 -14.87 28.24
C GLY A 89 23.98 -13.80 28.53
N TYR A 90 24.34 -12.53 28.68
CA TYR A 90 23.37 -11.45 28.87
C TYR A 90 22.70 -11.05 27.55
N HIS A 91 21.43 -10.66 27.63
CA HIS A 91 20.73 -10.05 26.50
C HIS A 91 21.17 -8.59 26.32
N VAL A 92 21.70 -8.27 25.14
CA VAL A 92 22.13 -6.93 24.76
C VAL A 92 21.11 -6.29 23.82
N GLU A 93 20.63 -5.10 24.18
CA GLU A 93 19.75 -4.28 23.35
C GLU A 93 20.41 -2.92 23.09
N PRO A 94 20.55 -2.49 21.83
CA PRO A 94 21.04 -1.16 21.50
C PRO A 94 20.11 -0.06 22.01
N LYS A 95 20.69 0.99 22.59
CA LYS A 95 19.96 2.16 23.13
C LYS A 95 19.57 3.15 22.04
N ASP A 96 20.42 3.27 21.02
CA ASP A 96 20.25 4.18 19.91
C ASP A 96 20.81 3.59 18.62
N GLU A 97 20.55 4.29 17.53
CA GLU A 97 21.00 3.94 16.18
C GLU A 97 22.52 3.92 16.00
N SER A 98 23.27 4.77 16.71
CA SER A 98 24.73 4.80 16.63
C SER A 98 25.31 3.55 17.28
N GLN A 99 24.81 3.20 18.47
CA GLN A 99 25.18 1.99 19.18
C GLN A 99 24.79 0.75 18.38
N PHE A 100 23.59 0.72 17.77
CA PHE A 100 23.15 -0.39 16.92
C PHE A 100 24.14 -0.65 15.79
N VAL A 101 24.50 0.39 15.01
CA VAL A 101 25.40 0.26 13.87
C VAL A 101 26.79 -0.19 14.29
N LYS A 102 27.35 0.39 15.36
CA LYS A 102 28.66 0.01 15.90
C LYS A 102 28.66 -1.45 16.37
N LEU A 103 27.68 -1.83 17.18
CA LEU A 103 27.56 -3.17 17.73
C LEU A 103 27.35 -4.22 16.63
N PHE A 104 26.52 -3.92 15.63
CA PHE A 104 26.28 -4.81 14.50
C PHE A 104 27.54 -4.99 13.64
N ALA A 105 28.27 -3.90 13.37
CA ALA A 105 29.52 -3.94 12.60
C ALA A 105 30.61 -4.75 13.31
N ASP A 106 30.71 -4.62 14.63
CA ASP A 106 31.65 -5.40 15.44
C ASP A 106 31.21 -6.87 15.56
N ALA A 107 29.91 -7.14 15.78
CA ALA A 107 29.37 -8.50 15.80
C ALA A 107 29.65 -9.24 14.48
N GLN A 108 29.53 -8.55 13.35
CA GLN A 108 29.93 -9.08 12.05
C GLN A 108 31.44 -9.33 11.96
N PHE A 109 32.27 -8.37 12.38
CA PHE A 109 33.73 -8.53 12.34
C PHE A 109 34.21 -9.73 13.16
N TYR A 110 33.66 -9.90 14.35
CA TYR A 110 33.98 -11.04 15.21
C TYR A 110 33.28 -12.33 14.79
N THR A 111 32.40 -12.29 13.79
CA THR A 111 31.59 -13.42 13.33
C THR A 111 30.80 -14.05 14.49
N LEU A 112 29.89 -13.27 15.09
CA LEU A 112 29.06 -13.69 16.22
C LEU A 112 27.63 -14.00 15.73
N PRO A 113 27.35 -15.23 15.25
CA PRO A 113 26.10 -15.54 14.55
C PRO A 113 24.86 -15.33 15.42
N ARG A 114 24.89 -15.69 16.72
CA ARG A 114 23.74 -15.47 17.60
C ARG A 114 23.51 -14.00 17.89
N LEU A 115 24.57 -13.22 18.12
CA LEU A 115 24.44 -11.78 18.31
C LEU A 115 23.90 -11.10 17.06
N ILE A 116 24.41 -11.47 15.88
CA ILE A 116 23.92 -10.94 14.59
C ILE A 116 22.44 -11.25 14.42
N SER A 117 22.01 -12.50 14.67
CA SER A 117 20.59 -12.88 14.59
C SER A 117 19.73 -12.09 15.59
N GLN A 118 20.19 -11.98 16.84
CA GLN A 118 19.48 -11.21 17.87
C GLN A 118 19.34 -9.73 17.50
N LEU A 119 20.41 -9.09 17.04
CA LEU A 119 20.38 -7.69 16.60
C LEU A 119 19.52 -7.53 15.34
N PHE A 120 19.57 -8.50 14.44
CA PHE A 120 18.72 -8.49 13.26
C PHE A 120 17.25 -8.53 13.65
N GLU A 121 16.85 -9.36 14.62
CA GLU A 121 15.48 -9.49 15.13
C GLU A 121 15.03 -8.32 16.02
N SER A 122 15.98 -7.48 16.45
CA SER A 122 15.69 -6.34 17.32
C SER A 122 14.89 -5.22 16.63
N GLN A 123 14.62 -4.15 17.37
CA GLN A 123 13.88 -3.00 16.89
C GLN A 123 14.58 -2.32 15.71
N ILE A 124 13.80 -1.68 14.84
CA ILE A 124 14.32 -0.93 13.71
C ILE A 124 14.73 0.46 14.21
N PHE A 125 16.01 0.77 14.03
CA PHE A 125 16.58 2.09 14.31
C PHE A 125 16.75 2.85 12.99
N ILE A 126 16.08 3.99 12.85
CA ILE A 126 16.12 4.79 11.63
C ILE A 126 15.87 6.27 11.91
N GLN A 127 16.54 7.13 11.15
CA GLN A 127 16.26 8.56 11.12
C GLN A 127 15.34 8.92 9.94
N ILE A 128 14.25 9.64 10.20
CA ILE A 128 13.34 10.16 9.16
C ILE A 128 13.19 11.68 9.36
N GLY A 129 13.69 12.44 8.39
CA GLY A 129 13.92 13.88 8.53
C GLY A 129 14.85 14.13 9.72
N GLU A 130 14.43 15.00 10.63
CA GLU A 130 15.18 15.35 11.85
C GLU A 130 14.81 14.48 13.07
N ARG A 131 13.97 13.45 12.90
CA ARG A 131 13.50 12.62 14.01
C ARG A 131 14.08 11.22 13.95
N HIS A 132 14.51 10.74 15.12
CA HIS A 132 15.00 9.39 15.33
C HIS A 132 13.87 8.48 15.80
N PHE A 133 13.80 7.28 15.23
CA PHE A 133 12.76 6.31 15.54
C PHE A 133 13.36 4.97 15.94
N GLN A 134 12.81 4.42 17.02
CA GLN A 134 12.98 3.04 17.45
C GLN A 134 11.61 2.35 17.29
N ILE A 135 11.53 1.39 16.38
CA ILE A 135 10.26 0.84 15.89
C ILE A 135 10.25 -0.68 16.06
N SER A 136 9.24 -1.21 16.76
CA SER A 136 9.01 -2.66 16.77
C SER A 136 8.65 -3.16 15.37
N ARG A 137 9.26 -4.26 14.93
CA ARG A 137 9.04 -4.84 13.60
C ARG A 137 7.60 -5.32 13.40
N ASP A 138 6.98 -5.79 14.48
CA ASP A 138 5.62 -6.32 14.47
C ASP A 138 4.56 -5.28 14.12
N ILE A 139 4.88 -3.98 14.27
CA ILE A 139 3.97 -2.88 13.89
C ILE A 139 3.60 -2.92 12.39
N PHE A 140 4.44 -3.57 11.58
CA PHE A 140 4.28 -3.69 10.13
C PHE A 140 3.67 -5.03 9.69
N SER A 141 3.28 -5.89 10.64
CA SER A 141 2.73 -7.22 10.36
C SER A 141 1.30 -7.19 9.80
N GLY A 142 0.67 -6.01 9.76
CA GLY A 142 -0.69 -5.83 9.25
C GLY A 142 -0.85 -6.23 7.77
N PRO A 143 -2.05 -6.69 7.35
CA PRO A 143 -2.31 -7.01 5.95
C PRO A 143 -1.97 -5.85 5.03
N GLY A 144 -1.18 -6.10 3.99
CA GLY A 144 -0.78 -5.10 3.01
C GLY A 144 0.31 -4.12 3.47
N ASP A 145 0.76 -4.20 4.72
CA ASP A 145 1.84 -3.38 5.26
C ASP A 145 3.19 -4.12 5.31
N SER A 146 3.26 -5.34 4.79
CA SER A 146 4.49 -6.11 4.56
C SER A 146 4.39 -6.91 3.25
N PRO A 147 5.48 -7.07 2.47
CA PRO A 147 6.78 -6.44 2.63
C PRO A 147 6.71 -4.93 2.36
N ASN A 148 7.57 -4.16 3.02
CA ASN A 148 7.58 -2.70 2.97
C ASN A 148 9.01 -2.15 2.97
N PHE A 149 9.15 -0.82 2.97
CA PHE A 149 10.47 -0.16 3.00
C PHE A 149 11.37 -0.64 4.16
N PHE A 150 10.81 -0.85 5.34
CA PHE A 150 11.53 -1.23 6.56
C PHE A 150 11.89 -2.72 6.59
N SER A 151 11.01 -3.61 6.11
CA SER A 151 11.33 -5.03 6.03
C SER A 151 12.28 -5.37 4.87
N LEU A 152 12.16 -4.67 3.74
CA LEU A 152 13.03 -4.86 2.58
C LEU A 152 14.37 -4.14 2.73
N GLY A 153 14.34 -2.85 3.10
CA GLY A 153 15.55 -2.02 3.20
C GLY A 153 16.48 -2.51 4.29
N PHE A 154 15.95 -2.86 5.46
CA PHE A 154 16.76 -3.41 6.55
C PHE A 154 17.41 -4.75 6.15
N ALA A 155 16.72 -5.57 5.37
CA ALA A 155 17.31 -6.81 4.85
C ALA A 155 18.46 -6.54 3.86
N ILE A 156 18.36 -5.50 3.03
CA ILE A 156 19.43 -5.14 2.09
C ILE A 156 20.66 -4.57 2.82
N PHE A 157 20.46 -3.75 3.86
CA PHE A 157 21.57 -3.18 4.62
C PHE A 157 22.25 -4.18 5.58
N PHE A 158 21.51 -5.20 6.06
CA PHE A 158 21.97 -6.04 7.17
C PHE A 158 21.81 -7.56 6.99
N ALA A 159 21.05 -8.05 5.99
CA ALA A 159 20.65 -9.47 5.89
C ALA A 159 21.33 -10.32 4.80
N ASN A 160 22.33 -9.83 4.06
CA ASN A 160 23.11 -10.73 3.22
C ASN A 160 24.47 -11.04 3.88
N PRO A 161 24.64 -12.23 4.50
CA PRO A 161 25.94 -12.69 5.02
C PRO A 161 27.00 -12.78 3.91
N SER A 162 26.57 -12.85 2.65
CA SER A 162 27.41 -13.01 1.46
C SER A 162 27.70 -11.70 0.72
N GLU A 163 26.87 -10.66 0.88
CA GLU A 163 27.07 -9.32 0.29
C GLU A 163 27.04 -8.28 1.41
N ILE A 164 28.14 -8.29 2.15
CA ILE A 164 28.35 -7.54 3.38
C ILE A 164 28.67 -6.09 3.01
N PHE A 165 27.64 -5.24 2.92
CA PHE A 165 27.70 -3.86 2.43
C PHE A 165 28.14 -3.77 0.95
N PRO A 166 27.21 -3.47 0.02
CA PRO A 166 27.54 -3.42 -1.39
C PRO A 166 28.69 -2.44 -1.67
N GLY A 167 29.78 -2.94 -2.25
CA GLY A 167 30.95 -2.15 -2.66
C GLY A 167 32.13 -2.08 -1.69
N LEU A 168 32.11 -2.80 -0.55
CA LEU A 168 33.27 -2.93 0.34
C LEU A 168 33.77 -4.38 0.41
N ASP A 169 34.91 -4.66 -0.23
CA ASP A 169 35.63 -5.91 -0.03
C ASP A 169 36.34 -5.87 1.33
N ARG A 170 36.07 -6.86 2.19
CA ARG A 170 36.46 -6.85 3.61
C ARG A 170 37.61 -7.78 3.95
N HIS A 171 38.15 -8.53 2.99
CA HIS A 171 39.35 -9.34 3.24
C HIS A 171 40.50 -8.42 3.68
N GLY A 172 40.80 -8.40 4.98
CA GLY A 172 41.90 -7.60 5.56
C GLY A 172 41.54 -6.21 6.10
N LEU A 173 40.27 -5.85 6.29
CA LEU A 173 39.93 -4.59 6.96
C LEU A 173 40.28 -4.65 8.46
N LEU A 174 41.44 -4.10 8.82
CA LEU A 174 41.91 -3.94 10.19
C LEU A 174 41.03 -3.01 11.03
N ARG A 175 40.25 -2.12 10.39
CA ARG A 175 39.44 -1.08 11.06
C ARG A 175 37.95 -1.19 10.70
N PRO A 176 37.04 -0.84 11.62
CA PRO A 176 35.61 -0.75 11.30
C PRO A 176 35.37 0.27 10.16
N PRO A 177 34.54 -0.04 9.16
CA PRO A 177 34.10 0.96 8.20
C PRO A 177 33.24 2.02 8.89
N ALA A 178 33.33 3.27 8.41
CA ALA A 178 32.50 4.37 8.89
C ALA A 178 31.06 4.21 8.41
N ILE A 179 30.29 3.36 9.09
CA ILE A 179 28.89 3.11 8.77
C ILE A 179 28.03 4.15 9.48
N VAL A 180 27.16 4.80 8.71
CA VAL A 180 26.16 5.75 9.22
C VAL A 180 24.83 5.03 9.32
N PRO A 181 24.00 5.31 10.35
CA PRO A 181 22.65 4.80 10.43
C PRO A 181 21.82 5.08 9.17
N PRO A 182 20.88 4.18 8.81
CA PRO A 182 19.93 4.45 7.73
C PRO A 182 19.15 5.73 8.00
N ARG A 183 19.04 6.58 6.97
CA ARG A 183 18.36 7.87 7.06
C ARG A 183 17.51 8.16 5.83
N VAL A 184 16.34 8.76 6.05
CA VAL A 184 15.44 9.25 5.00
C VAL A 184 15.30 10.76 5.15
N THR A 185 16.06 11.51 4.35
CA THR A 185 16.19 12.98 4.48
C THR A 185 15.03 13.76 3.87
N HIS A 186 14.38 13.22 2.84
CA HIS A 186 13.35 13.94 2.07
C HIS A 186 11.92 13.72 2.57
N ARG A 187 11.75 13.33 3.84
CA ARG A 187 10.46 13.00 4.45
C ARG A 187 10.33 13.64 5.82
N SER A 188 9.09 13.88 6.24
CA SER A 188 8.81 14.51 7.53
C SER A 188 8.72 13.44 8.62
N GLY A 189 9.56 13.57 9.64
CA GLY A 189 9.46 12.74 10.84
C GLY A 189 8.09 12.88 11.55
N ASP A 190 7.45 14.05 11.47
CA ASP A 190 6.16 14.28 12.11
C ASP A 190 5.01 13.58 11.41
N VAL A 191 5.03 13.57 10.06
CA VAL A 191 4.08 12.77 9.26
C VAL A 191 4.28 11.30 9.57
N PHE A 192 5.53 10.82 9.57
CA PHE A 192 5.82 9.43 9.89
C PHE A 192 5.40 9.01 11.30
N ALA A 193 5.58 9.88 12.31
CA ALA A 193 5.09 9.61 13.66
C ALA A 193 3.57 9.41 13.71
N GLN A 194 2.82 10.15 12.89
CA GLN A 194 1.37 9.96 12.74
C GLN A 194 1.03 8.65 12.03
N LEU A 195 1.82 8.23 11.02
CA LEU A 195 1.67 6.91 10.40
C LEU A 195 1.88 5.79 11.42
N LEU A 196 2.90 5.89 12.27
CA LEU A 196 3.11 4.94 13.38
C LEU A 196 1.95 4.95 14.37
N HIS A 197 1.36 6.11 14.65
CA HIS A 197 0.18 6.20 15.53
C HIS A 197 -1.00 5.41 14.94
N LEU A 198 -1.25 5.54 13.64
CA LEU A 198 -2.28 4.78 12.92
C LEU A 198 -1.99 3.28 12.86
N LEU A 199 -0.73 2.89 12.63
CA LEU A 199 -0.33 1.46 12.59
C LEU A 199 -0.51 0.77 13.95
N ARG A 200 -0.37 1.50 15.06
CA ARG A 200 -0.71 1.00 16.40
C ARG A 200 -2.21 0.82 16.62
N GLY A 201 -3.05 1.24 15.67
CA GLY A 201 -4.50 1.13 15.74
C GLY A 201 -5.20 2.34 16.37
N TYR A 202 -4.48 3.43 16.66
CA TYR A 202 -5.10 4.63 17.19
C TYR A 202 -5.70 5.51 16.07
N PRO A 203 -6.87 6.12 16.29
CA PRO A 203 -7.48 7.01 15.30
C PRO A 203 -6.67 8.29 15.15
N LEU A 204 -6.58 8.81 13.92
CA LEU A 204 -5.94 10.09 13.62
C LEU A 204 -6.98 11.10 13.12
N GLN A 205 -6.99 12.29 13.70
CA GLN A 205 -7.80 13.39 13.20
C GLN A 205 -7.16 13.99 11.95
N ILE A 206 -7.84 13.87 10.82
CA ILE A 206 -7.40 14.46 9.55
C ILE A 206 -7.84 15.92 9.50
N LYS A 207 -6.86 16.83 9.60
CA LYS A 207 -7.09 18.29 9.66
C LYS A 207 -7.72 18.85 8.39
N ASN A 208 -7.20 18.45 7.23
CA ASN A 208 -7.63 18.89 5.91
C ASN A 208 -7.16 17.88 4.83
N GLU A 209 -7.52 18.14 3.58
CA GLU A 209 -7.16 17.25 2.46
C GLU A 209 -5.65 17.27 2.15
N GLU A 210 -4.96 18.40 2.39
CA GLU A 210 -3.50 18.50 2.24
C GLU A 210 -2.76 17.57 3.20
N HIS A 211 -3.17 17.58 4.47
CA HIS A 211 -2.63 16.68 5.49
C HIS A 211 -2.85 15.21 5.13
N ARG A 212 -4.04 14.88 4.61
CA ARG A 212 -4.31 13.53 4.09
C ARG A 212 -3.37 13.18 2.93
N ALA A 213 -3.17 14.12 2.00
CA ALA A 213 -2.28 13.91 0.86
C ALA A 213 -0.82 13.70 1.28
N GLU A 214 -0.34 14.39 2.31
CA GLU A 214 0.99 14.16 2.91
C GLU A 214 1.10 12.75 3.49
N LEU A 215 0.11 12.32 4.29
CA LEU A 215 0.08 10.97 4.87
C LEU A 215 0.07 9.90 3.77
N LEU A 216 -0.80 10.04 2.77
CA LEU A 216 -0.89 9.09 1.64
C LEU A 216 0.40 9.04 0.82
N ARG A 217 1.07 10.18 0.62
CA ARG A 217 2.35 10.26 -0.09
C ARG A 217 3.42 9.44 0.62
N ASP A 218 3.49 9.53 1.94
CA ASP A 218 4.47 8.80 2.74
C ASP A 218 4.09 7.32 2.90
N CYS A 219 2.81 6.97 3.01
CA CYS A 219 2.36 5.58 2.92
C CYS A 219 2.83 4.90 1.63
N ARG A 220 2.71 5.57 0.48
CA ARG A 220 3.17 5.05 -0.82
C ARG A 220 4.69 4.88 -0.86
N TYR A 221 5.43 5.86 -0.33
CA TYR A 221 6.89 5.81 -0.25
C TYR A 221 7.37 4.64 0.62
N PHE A 222 6.77 4.44 1.79
CA PHE A 222 7.14 3.36 2.70
C PHE A 222 6.51 2.01 2.33
N HIS A 223 5.68 1.96 1.28
CA HIS A 223 4.93 0.78 0.84
C HIS A 223 3.98 0.19 1.90
N LEU A 224 3.35 1.06 2.68
CA LEU A 224 2.31 0.70 3.66
C LEU A 224 0.93 0.69 2.98
N ARG A 225 0.67 -0.34 2.16
CA ARG A 225 -0.52 -0.39 1.29
C ARG A 225 -1.81 -0.58 2.08
N GLY A 226 -1.77 -1.34 3.18
CA GLY A 226 -2.91 -1.51 4.06
C GLY A 226 -3.29 -0.20 4.72
N LEU A 227 -2.30 0.53 5.24
CA LEU A 227 -2.49 1.85 5.80
C LEU A 227 -2.97 2.88 4.76
N GLU A 228 -2.43 2.84 3.53
CA GLU A 228 -2.91 3.68 2.42
C GLU A 228 -4.42 3.49 2.21
N GLN A 229 -4.91 2.25 2.15
CA GLN A 229 -6.33 1.95 1.97
C GLN A 229 -7.22 2.42 3.12
N LYS A 230 -6.71 2.46 4.36
CA LYS A 230 -7.43 3.03 5.51
C LYS A 230 -7.56 4.55 5.41
N LEU A 231 -6.56 5.23 4.84
CA LEU A 231 -6.49 6.69 4.73
C LEU A 231 -7.22 7.26 3.50
N ILE A 232 -7.49 6.45 2.48
CA ILE A 232 -8.27 6.86 1.32
C ILE A 232 -9.66 7.39 1.75
N PRO A 233 -10.14 8.53 1.24
CA PRO A 233 -11.50 9.00 1.50
C PRO A 233 -12.55 8.01 0.99
N HIS A 234 -13.41 7.55 1.88
CA HIS A 234 -14.52 6.67 1.55
C HIS A 234 -15.63 6.81 2.59
N HIS A 235 -16.82 6.34 2.25
CA HIS A 235 -17.94 6.25 3.18
C HIS A 235 -18.66 4.92 2.97
N ILE A 236 -18.69 4.08 4.01
CA ILE A 236 -19.44 2.82 4.03
C ILE A 236 -20.70 3.04 4.85
N SER A 237 -21.86 2.69 4.30
CA SER A 237 -23.14 2.79 5.00
C SER A 237 -24.11 1.70 4.56
N PHE A 238 -25.00 1.30 5.47
CA PHE A 238 -26.09 0.40 5.13
C PHE A 238 -27.30 1.19 4.62
N ASN A 239 -27.78 0.85 3.42
CA ASN A 239 -28.98 1.39 2.83
C ASN A 239 -30.20 0.55 3.25
N PRO A 240 -31.08 1.07 4.13
CA PRO A 240 -32.22 0.29 4.65
C PRO A 240 -33.34 0.10 3.63
N ILE A 241 -33.41 0.91 2.57
CA ILE A 241 -34.42 0.75 1.53
C ILE A 241 -34.04 -0.41 0.61
N ARG A 242 -32.76 -0.49 0.21
CA ARG A 242 -32.24 -1.57 -0.63
C ARG A 242 -31.87 -2.83 0.17
N GLN A 243 -31.74 -2.71 1.50
CA GLN A 243 -31.21 -3.74 2.40
C GLN A 243 -29.81 -4.20 2.00
N ARG A 244 -28.92 -3.25 1.68
CA ARG A 244 -27.57 -3.51 1.18
C ARG A 244 -26.56 -2.57 1.80
N SER A 245 -25.33 -3.04 1.94
CA SER A 245 -24.20 -2.22 2.37
C SER A 245 -23.55 -1.60 1.13
N GLU A 246 -23.36 -0.28 1.14
CA GLU A 246 -22.84 0.50 0.01
C GLU A 246 -21.53 1.19 0.43
N ILE A 247 -20.59 1.31 -0.52
CA ILE A 247 -19.36 2.10 -0.36
C ILE A 247 -19.30 3.21 -1.41
N VAL A 248 -19.16 4.45 -0.94
CA VAL A 248 -18.87 5.61 -1.78
C VAL A 248 -17.36 5.86 -1.79
N ILE A 249 -16.75 5.88 -2.96
CA ILE A 249 -15.31 6.10 -3.15
C ILE A 249 -15.04 6.83 -4.46
N ARG A 250 -13.98 7.64 -4.52
CA ARG A 250 -13.57 8.33 -5.75
C ARG A 250 -13.06 7.33 -6.78
N LEU A 251 -13.31 7.59 -8.06
CA LEU A 251 -12.74 6.80 -9.18
C LEU A 251 -11.22 6.67 -9.09
N ASP A 252 -10.53 7.72 -8.60
CA ASP A 252 -9.08 7.72 -8.48
C ASP A 252 -8.52 6.74 -7.45
N ASP A 253 -9.35 6.33 -6.49
CA ASP A 253 -8.94 5.57 -5.32
C ASP A 253 -9.33 4.08 -5.41
N VAL A 254 -10.12 3.70 -6.40
CA VAL A 254 -10.50 2.30 -6.65
C VAL A 254 -9.29 1.49 -7.10
N ARG A 255 -9.11 0.31 -6.49
CA ARG A 255 -8.06 -0.66 -6.87
C ARG A 255 -8.68 -1.86 -7.60
N PRO A 256 -8.09 -2.33 -8.71
CA PRO A 256 -8.61 -3.48 -9.45
C PRO A 256 -8.84 -4.73 -8.60
N SER A 257 -7.95 -5.00 -7.64
CA SER A 257 -8.02 -6.18 -6.77
C SER A 257 -9.20 -6.18 -5.80
N GLY A 258 -9.84 -5.03 -5.58
CA GLY A 258 -11.03 -4.91 -4.72
C GLY A 258 -12.34 -5.13 -5.45
N ILE A 259 -12.34 -5.12 -6.79
CA ILE A 259 -13.55 -5.22 -7.61
C ILE A 259 -14.05 -6.66 -7.66
N ARG A 260 -15.34 -6.83 -7.41
CA ARG A 260 -16.07 -8.11 -7.51
C ARG A 260 -17.44 -7.85 -8.14
N HIS A 261 -18.15 -8.92 -8.51
CA HIS A 261 -19.52 -8.83 -8.97
C HIS A 261 -20.43 -9.73 -8.13
N ALA A 262 -21.70 -9.37 -8.06
CA ALA A 262 -22.74 -10.15 -7.41
C ALA A 262 -24.02 -10.08 -8.23
N ARG A 263 -24.69 -11.22 -8.42
CA ARG A 263 -25.95 -11.28 -9.16
C ARG A 263 -27.04 -10.50 -8.42
N ASP A 264 -27.84 -9.73 -9.15
CA ASP A 264 -28.93 -8.96 -8.57
C ASP A 264 -30.21 -9.81 -8.48
N ASP A 265 -30.36 -10.58 -7.39
CA ASP A 265 -31.50 -11.51 -7.18
C ASP A 265 -32.88 -10.83 -7.09
N ASN A 266 -32.94 -9.49 -7.01
CA ASN A 266 -34.20 -8.73 -6.98
C ASN A 266 -34.86 -8.56 -8.35
N SER A 267 -34.24 -9.01 -9.45
CA SER A 267 -34.90 -9.02 -10.76
C SER A 267 -35.94 -10.15 -10.83
N ARG A 268 -37.22 -9.81 -10.61
CA ARG A 268 -38.36 -10.73 -10.84
C ARG A 268 -38.63 -11.00 -12.33
N ASP A 269 -37.74 -10.58 -13.23
CA ASP A 269 -37.91 -10.80 -14.68
C ASP A 269 -37.41 -12.18 -15.10
N THR A 270 -38.36 -13.00 -15.53
CA THR A 270 -38.19 -14.31 -16.18
C THR A 270 -37.75 -14.18 -17.65
N GLY A 271 -36.93 -13.19 -18.00
CA GLY A 271 -36.58 -12.87 -19.39
C GLY A 271 -35.11 -12.51 -19.59
N SER A 272 -34.31 -13.50 -20.00
CA SER A 272 -33.06 -13.49 -20.79
C SER A 272 -31.93 -12.46 -20.58
N THR A 273 -32.08 -11.45 -19.72
CA THR A 273 -31.08 -10.40 -19.46
C THR A 273 -30.56 -10.59 -18.05
N THR A 274 -29.26 -10.77 -17.91
CA THR A 274 -28.61 -10.89 -16.60
C THR A 274 -28.12 -9.52 -16.14
N ARG A 275 -28.33 -9.23 -14.86
CA ARG A 275 -27.95 -7.96 -14.23
C ARG A 275 -27.03 -8.27 -13.04
N ASP A 276 -25.75 -7.96 -13.20
CA ASP A 276 -24.74 -8.18 -12.18
C ASP A 276 -24.28 -6.84 -11.60
N ARG A 277 -24.34 -6.73 -10.29
CA ARG A 277 -23.90 -5.53 -9.57
C ARG A 277 -22.40 -5.60 -9.36
N VAL A 278 -21.74 -4.46 -9.52
CA VAL A 278 -20.33 -4.33 -9.16
C VAL A 278 -20.24 -4.00 -7.67
N THR A 279 -19.44 -4.79 -6.97
CA THR A 279 -19.15 -4.61 -5.55
C THR A 279 -17.66 -4.35 -5.35
N TYR A 280 -17.31 -3.76 -4.21
CA TYR A 280 -15.96 -3.37 -3.89
C TYR A 280 -15.65 -3.63 -2.41
N ALA A 281 -14.49 -4.24 -2.17
CA ALA A 281 -13.86 -4.34 -0.85
C ALA A 281 -12.50 -3.65 -0.95
N ARG A 282 -12.19 -2.69 -0.07
CA ARG A 282 -10.86 -2.08 -0.05
C ARG A 282 -9.82 -3.16 0.24
N PRO A 283 -8.79 -3.32 -0.61
CA PRO A 283 -7.76 -4.34 -0.40
C PRO A 283 -7.14 -4.22 0.99
N PHE A 284 -6.88 -5.37 1.63
CA PHE A 284 -6.23 -5.48 2.94
C PHE A 284 -7.02 -4.94 4.15
N VAL A 285 -8.15 -4.25 3.94
CA VAL A 285 -8.89 -3.59 5.01
C VAL A 285 -10.28 -4.19 5.17
N ASP A 286 -11.02 -4.34 4.08
CA ASP A 286 -12.40 -4.83 4.14
C ASP A 286 -12.45 -6.35 3.94
N GLU A 287 -13.14 -7.04 4.85
CA GLU A 287 -13.38 -8.49 4.72
C GLU A 287 -14.53 -8.80 3.75
N THR A 288 -15.55 -7.92 3.74
CA THR A 288 -16.78 -8.11 2.95
C THR A 288 -16.90 -7.03 1.88
N PRO A 289 -17.35 -7.39 0.66
CA PRO A 289 -17.58 -6.43 -0.40
C PRO A 289 -18.91 -5.68 -0.21
N HIS A 290 -18.90 -4.39 -0.56
CA HIS A 290 -20.03 -3.48 -0.53
C HIS A 290 -20.44 -3.08 -1.94
N ASP A 291 -21.69 -2.67 -2.17
CA ASP A 291 -22.11 -2.12 -3.46
C ASP A 291 -21.29 -0.88 -3.80
N LEU A 292 -20.67 -0.88 -4.98
CA LEU A 292 -19.79 0.21 -5.38
C LEU A 292 -20.60 1.40 -5.88
N ILE A 293 -20.43 2.54 -5.21
CA ILE A 293 -20.85 3.86 -5.67
C ILE A 293 -19.58 4.66 -6.00
N LEU A 294 -19.37 4.92 -7.29
CA LEU A 294 -18.27 5.74 -7.77
C LEU A 294 -18.62 7.21 -7.70
N GLU A 295 -17.77 7.97 -7.04
CA GLU A 295 -17.76 9.44 -7.14
C GLU A 295 -16.77 9.90 -8.21
N ILE A 296 -17.29 10.64 -9.19
CA ILE A 296 -16.52 11.23 -10.30
C ILE A 296 -16.73 12.75 -10.26
N GLY A 297 -15.64 13.51 -10.09
CA GLY A 297 -15.65 14.97 -9.97
C GLY A 297 -14.96 15.67 -11.14
N ASP A 298 -14.40 16.85 -10.86
CA ASP A 298 -13.53 17.64 -11.75
C ASP A 298 -14.11 17.98 -13.13
N GLU A 299 -15.44 18.04 -13.24
CA GLU A 299 -16.13 18.38 -14.49
C GLU A 299 -15.73 17.45 -15.67
N SER A 300 -15.30 16.22 -15.36
CA SER A 300 -14.72 15.30 -16.33
C SER A 300 -15.75 14.42 -17.04
N THR A 301 -17.04 14.65 -16.84
CA THR A 301 -18.13 13.83 -17.39
C THR A 301 -19.06 14.69 -18.22
N ILE A 302 -19.31 14.26 -19.46
CA ILE A 302 -20.29 14.85 -20.37
C ILE A 302 -21.45 13.86 -20.52
N LEU A 303 -22.67 14.30 -20.25
CA LEU A 303 -23.89 13.50 -20.41
C LEU A 303 -24.60 13.90 -21.70
N ASP A 304 -24.93 12.92 -22.52
CA ASP A 304 -25.99 13.03 -23.51
C ASP A 304 -27.27 12.43 -22.91
N ALA A 305 -28.13 13.31 -22.41
CA ALA A 305 -29.37 12.91 -21.74
C ALA A 305 -30.43 12.39 -22.72
N ARG A 306 -30.29 12.65 -24.03
CA ARG A 306 -31.19 12.08 -25.05
C ARG A 306 -30.77 10.66 -25.43
N ALA A 307 -29.48 10.45 -25.66
CA ALA A 307 -28.94 9.14 -25.98
C ALA A 307 -28.80 8.22 -24.75
N MET A 308 -28.99 8.76 -23.54
CA MET A 308 -28.72 8.07 -22.27
C MET A 308 -27.30 7.51 -22.24
N ARG A 309 -26.33 8.37 -22.59
CA ARG A 309 -24.90 8.02 -22.64
C ARG A 309 -24.05 9.04 -21.88
N ALA A 310 -22.97 8.57 -21.27
CA ALA A 310 -21.95 9.41 -20.65
C ALA A 310 -20.59 9.20 -21.33
N GLY A 311 -19.93 10.30 -21.68
CA GLY A 311 -18.54 10.34 -22.08
C GLY A 311 -17.67 10.93 -20.98
N PHE A 312 -16.42 10.46 -20.91
CA PHE A 312 -15.46 10.93 -19.92
C PHE A 312 -14.29 11.64 -20.61
N LEU A 313 -13.70 12.60 -19.90
CA LEU A 313 -12.59 13.42 -20.38
C LEU A 313 -11.29 13.09 -19.63
N ASN A 314 -10.15 13.45 -20.24
CA ASN A 314 -8.83 13.43 -19.61
C ASN A 314 -8.50 12.09 -18.91
N LEU A 315 -7.97 12.16 -17.68
CA LEU A 315 -7.61 10.99 -16.88
C LEU A 315 -8.82 10.12 -16.52
N ALA A 316 -10.00 10.70 -16.35
CA ALA A 316 -11.22 9.96 -16.04
C ALA A 316 -11.59 9.00 -17.18
N LYS A 317 -11.37 9.41 -18.45
CA LYS A 317 -11.55 8.52 -19.61
C LYS A 317 -10.69 7.27 -19.51
N ALA A 318 -9.39 7.44 -19.28
CA ALA A 318 -8.45 6.33 -19.16
C ALA A 318 -8.82 5.41 -17.99
N ARG A 319 -9.17 5.99 -16.83
CA ARG A 319 -9.55 5.21 -15.64
C ARG A 319 -10.85 4.45 -15.80
N MET A 320 -11.88 5.06 -16.40
CA MET A 320 -13.15 4.37 -16.67
C MET A 320 -12.98 3.22 -17.66
N SER A 321 -12.17 3.41 -18.70
CA SER A 321 -11.82 2.32 -19.62
C SER A 321 -11.10 1.17 -18.90
N SER A 322 -10.06 1.47 -18.11
CA SER A 322 -9.34 0.45 -17.32
C SER A 322 -10.26 -0.25 -16.32
N LEU A 323 -11.17 0.49 -15.67
CA LEU A 323 -12.14 -0.10 -14.75
C LEU A 323 -13.11 -1.03 -15.47
N ALA A 324 -13.62 -0.63 -16.64
CA ALA A 324 -14.50 -1.47 -17.44
C ALA A 324 -13.82 -2.77 -17.86
N GLN A 325 -12.54 -2.72 -18.24
CA GLN A 325 -11.74 -3.91 -18.54
C GLN A 325 -11.57 -4.84 -17.33
N VAL A 326 -11.32 -4.26 -16.14
CA VAL A 326 -11.22 -5.03 -14.89
C VAL A 326 -12.57 -5.70 -14.56
N ILE A 327 -13.67 -4.97 -14.71
CA ILE A 327 -15.03 -5.49 -14.46
C ILE A 327 -15.35 -6.61 -15.46
N ALA A 328 -15.10 -6.42 -16.76
CA ALA A 328 -15.30 -7.43 -17.79
C ALA A 328 -14.58 -8.73 -17.44
N LYS A 329 -13.29 -8.62 -17.11
CA LYS A 329 -12.47 -9.75 -16.67
C LYS A 329 -13.02 -10.42 -15.42
N SER A 330 -13.55 -9.65 -14.46
CA SER A 330 -14.11 -10.21 -13.24
C SER A 330 -15.36 -11.05 -13.48
N VAL A 331 -16.16 -10.73 -14.52
CA VAL A 331 -17.39 -11.45 -14.91
C VAL A 331 -17.12 -12.53 -15.98
N GLY A 332 -15.87 -12.67 -16.43
CA GLY A 332 -15.48 -13.65 -17.47
C GLY A 332 -15.87 -13.24 -18.89
N LEU A 333 -16.03 -11.93 -19.14
CA LEU A 333 -16.35 -11.37 -20.44
C LEU A 333 -15.09 -10.84 -21.13
N GLU A 334 -15.04 -10.99 -22.46
CA GLU A 334 -14.01 -10.40 -23.31
C GLU A 334 -14.56 -9.21 -24.10
N GLY A 335 -13.77 -8.16 -24.25
CA GLY A 335 -14.14 -6.94 -24.99
C GLY A 335 -14.58 -5.77 -24.10
N PRO A 336 -14.80 -4.58 -24.70
CA PRO A 336 -15.18 -3.38 -23.97
C PRO A 336 -16.65 -3.46 -23.52
N LEU A 337 -16.92 -3.12 -22.26
CA LEU A 337 -18.28 -2.97 -21.73
C LEU A 337 -18.90 -1.60 -22.04
N TYR A 338 -18.34 -0.87 -22.99
CA TYR A 338 -18.80 0.45 -23.40
C TYR A 338 -18.73 0.55 -24.92
N ARG A 339 -19.48 1.50 -25.48
CA ARG A 339 -19.53 1.68 -26.93
C ARG A 339 -18.31 2.46 -27.38
N THR A 340 -17.59 1.90 -28.34
CA THR A 340 -16.56 2.58 -29.13
C THR A 340 -17.19 3.00 -30.47
N GLY A 341 -17.02 4.25 -30.90
CA GLY A 341 -17.66 4.73 -32.14
C GLY A 341 -17.45 6.22 -32.42
N GLU A 342 -18.16 6.80 -33.38
CA GLU A 342 -18.14 8.25 -33.60
C GLU A 342 -19.01 8.95 -32.53
N SER A 343 -18.42 9.87 -31.78
CA SER A 343 -19.05 10.59 -30.67
C SER A 343 -19.92 11.77 -31.14
N ALA A 344 -21.01 12.05 -30.42
CA ALA A 344 -21.73 13.32 -30.52
C ALA A 344 -20.90 14.54 -30.08
N HIS A 345 -19.86 14.34 -29.26
CA HIS A 345 -18.92 15.39 -28.83
C HIS A 345 -17.46 15.02 -29.17
N PRO A 346 -16.74 15.84 -29.95
CA PRO A 346 -15.41 15.49 -30.46
C PRO A 346 -14.35 15.26 -29.36
N SER A 347 -14.57 15.77 -28.15
CA SER A 347 -13.65 15.68 -27.01
C SER A 347 -13.71 14.37 -26.23
N THR A 348 -14.77 13.55 -26.37
CA THR A 348 -14.86 12.24 -25.69
C THR A 348 -14.19 11.13 -26.49
N GLY A 349 -13.80 11.40 -27.75
CA GLY A 349 -13.10 10.47 -28.62
C GLY A 349 -13.87 9.17 -28.83
N GLY A 350 -15.19 9.25 -28.95
CA GLY A 350 -16.04 8.11 -29.32
C GLY A 350 -16.56 7.23 -28.19
N ASP A 351 -15.81 7.12 -27.10
CA ASP A 351 -16.13 6.19 -26.01
C ASP A 351 -17.31 6.70 -25.18
N SER A 352 -18.35 5.88 -25.05
CA SER A 352 -19.53 6.24 -24.28
C SER A 352 -20.13 5.07 -23.51
N PHE A 353 -20.45 5.34 -22.25
CA PHE A 353 -21.05 4.39 -21.32
C PHE A 353 -22.55 4.60 -21.23
N SER A 354 -23.31 3.51 -21.13
CA SER A 354 -24.76 3.58 -20.90
C SER A 354 -25.03 4.16 -19.53
N ILE A 355 -25.95 5.12 -19.44
CA ILE A 355 -26.42 5.67 -18.15
C ILE A 355 -27.89 5.33 -17.93
N ARG A 356 -28.30 5.32 -16.66
CA ARG A 356 -29.71 5.19 -16.26
C ARG A 356 -30.04 6.09 -15.09
N PHE A 357 -31.20 6.74 -15.17
CA PHE A 357 -31.82 7.41 -14.03
C PHE A 357 -32.82 6.43 -13.38
N GLU A 358 -32.78 6.28 -12.07
CA GLU A 358 -33.78 5.55 -11.27
C GLU A 358 -34.76 6.57 -10.63
N ARG A 359 -35.77 6.12 -9.90
CA ARG A 359 -36.74 7.03 -9.25
C ARG A 359 -36.09 7.79 -8.08
N GLU A 360 -35.08 7.17 -7.49
CA GLU A 360 -34.36 7.63 -6.32
C GLU A 360 -33.13 8.48 -6.69
N THR A 361 -32.90 8.77 -7.98
CA THR A 361 -31.79 9.61 -8.43
C THR A 361 -32.02 11.05 -8.02
N GLU A 362 -31.09 11.64 -7.27
CA GLU A 362 -31.09 13.06 -6.97
C GLU A 362 -30.42 13.85 -8.11
N LEU A 363 -31.14 14.80 -8.71
CA LEU A 363 -30.65 15.62 -9.81
C LEU A 363 -30.61 17.09 -9.41
N ILE A 364 -29.45 17.71 -9.58
CA ILE A 364 -29.22 19.13 -9.36
C ILE A 364 -28.82 19.73 -10.71
N LEU A 365 -29.66 20.59 -11.27
CA LEU A 365 -29.41 21.28 -12.53
C LEU A 365 -29.21 22.77 -12.25
N ASN A 366 -28.05 23.29 -12.64
CA ASN A 366 -27.69 24.69 -12.46
C ASN A 366 -27.85 25.20 -11.00
N GLY A 367 -27.60 24.32 -10.03
CA GLY A 367 -27.71 24.60 -8.60
C GLY A 367 -29.12 24.45 -8.00
N GLN A 368 -30.10 24.03 -8.79
CA GLN A 368 -31.47 23.78 -8.32
C GLN A 368 -31.79 22.29 -8.41
N THR A 369 -32.39 21.74 -7.35
CA THR A 369 -32.90 20.36 -7.37
C THR A 369 -34.07 20.28 -8.35
N VAL A 370 -33.99 19.34 -9.29
CA VAL A 370 -35.01 19.12 -10.31
C VAL A 370 -35.55 17.71 -10.21
N ASP A 371 -36.84 17.55 -10.50
CA ASP A 371 -37.46 16.24 -10.59
C ASP A 371 -36.99 15.53 -11.87
N ARG A 372 -36.93 14.20 -11.85
CA ARG A 372 -36.47 13.42 -13.01
C ARG A 372 -37.28 13.69 -14.28
N LEU A 373 -38.58 13.96 -14.13
CA LEU A 373 -39.50 14.23 -15.25
C LEU A 373 -39.21 15.59 -15.92
N ASP A 374 -38.65 16.53 -15.16
CA ASP A 374 -38.29 17.87 -15.64
C ASP A 374 -36.84 17.92 -16.13
N PHE A 375 -36.06 16.86 -15.92
CA PHE A 375 -34.72 16.73 -16.47
C PHE A 375 -34.82 16.57 -18.00
N PRO A 376 -33.87 17.11 -18.78
CA PRO A 376 -33.85 17.00 -20.25
C PRO A 376 -33.50 15.57 -20.73
N SER A 377 -34.19 14.56 -20.21
CA SER A 377 -34.18 13.17 -20.65
C SER A 377 -35.33 12.99 -21.63
N GLY A 378 -35.05 12.55 -22.85
CA GLY A 378 -36.01 12.48 -23.97
C GLY A 378 -37.22 11.54 -23.80
N THR A 379 -37.49 11.02 -22.60
CA THR A 379 -38.67 10.20 -22.30
C THR A 379 -39.86 11.07 -21.90
N ALA A 380 -40.38 11.84 -22.86
CA ALA A 380 -41.75 12.32 -22.80
C ALA A 380 -42.64 11.25 -23.44
N GLU A 381 -43.15 10.31 -22.65
CA GLU A 381 -44.36 9.61 -23.05
C GLU A 381 -45.48 10.65 -23.16
N SER A 382 -46.08 10.70 -24.35
CA SER A 382 -47.17 11.59 -24.70
C SER A 382 -48.33 11.42 -23.72
N SER A 383 -48.46 12.35 -22.77
CA SER A 383 -49.72 12.59 -22.08
C SER A 383 -50.28 13.92 -22.57
N GLU A 384 -51.43 13.83 -23.25
CA GLU A 384 -52.18 14.96 -23.77
C GLU A 384 -52.53 15.95 -22.65
N ARG A 385 -51.89 17.12 -22.65
CA ARG A 385 -52.40 18.33 -21.99
C ARG A 385 -52.24 19.54 -22.93
N PRO A 386 -53.26 20.42 -23.02
CA PRO A 386 -53.29 21.50 -23.99
C PRO A 386 -52.28 22.61 -23.64
N PRO A 387 -51.76 23.34 -24.64
CA PRO A 387 -50.60 24.21 -24.44
C PRO A 387 -51.03 25.54 -23.80
N ALA A 388 -50.58 25.77 -22.57
CA ALA A 388 -50.57 27.11 -21.98
C ALA A 388 -49.29 27.86 -22.43
N LYS A 389 -49.52 29.01 -23.08
CA LYS A 389 -48.56 29.98 -23.65
C LYS A 389 -47.11 29.86 -23.14
N ARG A 390 -46.24 29.27 -23.98
CA ARG A 390 -44.78 29.26 -23.82
C ARG A 390 -44.23 30.69 -23.93
N LYS A 391 -43.45 31.10 -22.92
CA LYS A 391 -42.54 32.24 -22.99
C LYS A 391 -41.30 31.80 -23.79
N ARG A 392 -41.00 32.54 -24.85
CA ARG A 392 -39.91 32.29 -25.82
C ARG A 392 -38.55 32.16 -25.12
N VAL A 393 -38.12 30.91 -24.91
CA VAL A 393 -36.75 30.47 -24.60
C VAL A 393 -36.51 29.25 -25.51
N GLU A 394 -36.60 29.46 -26.81
CA GLU A 394 -36.26 28.50 -27.85
C GLU A 394 -35.23 29.22 -28.71
N GLU A 395 -33.94 28.93 -28.50
CA GLU A 395 -32.88 28.97 -29.54
C GLU A 395 -31.46 28.53 -29.07
N ASP A 396 -31.19 28.27 -27.77
CA ASP A 396 -29.82 27.90 -27.31
C ASP A 396 -29.63 26.44 -26.82
N LEU A 397 -30.65 25.57 -26.92
CA LEU A 397 -30.54 24.15 -26.52
C LEU A 397 -30.07 23.21 -27.67
N GLU A 398 -29.25 23.71 -28.59
CA GLU A 398 -28.78 22.95 -29.76
C GLU A 398 -27.67 21.92 -29.46
N ALA A 399 -27.11 21.90 -28.26
CA ALA A 399 -26.25 20.81 -27.82
C ALA A 399 -26.88 20.13 -26.59
N GLY A 400 -27.54 18.99 -26.77
CA GLY A 400 -28.11 18.16 -25.69
C GLY A 400 -27.09 17.55 -24.73
N SER A 401 -25.91 18.17 -24.60
CA SER A 401 -24.85 17.76 -23.70
C SER A 401 -24.87 18.57 -22.41
N LEU A 402 -24.72 17.87 -21.31
CA LEU A 402 -24.68 18.43 -19.98
C LEU A 402 -23.35 18.10 -19.34
N VAL A 403 -22.75 19.04 -18.61
CA VAL A 403 -21.49 18.77 -17.90
C VAL A 403 -21.78 18.45 -16.45
N VAL A 404 -21.30 17.30 -15.98
CA VAL A 404 -21.44 16.90 -14.58
C VAL A 404 -20.28 17.47 -13.79
N ARG A 405 -20.58 18.38 -12.86
CA ARG A 405 -19.59 18.89 -11.91
C ARG A 405 -19.13 17.78 -10.96
N LYS A 406 -20.10 17.05 -10.41
CA LYS A 406 -19.89 15.94 -9.49
C LYS A 406 -21.02 14.92 -9.64
N GLY A 407 -20.65 13.66 -9.85
CA GLY A 407 -21.61 12.57 -10.01
C GLY A 407 -21.27 11.36 -9.16
N GLN A 408 -22.30 10.76 -8.56
CA GLN A 408 -22.23 9.48 -7.85
C GLN A 408 -22.98 8.43 -8.64
N TRP A 409 -22.33 7.31 -8.93
CA TRP A 409 -22.81 6.29 -9.87
C TRP A 409 -22.72 4.90 -9.27
N ARG A 410 -23.83 4.16 -9.23
CA ARG A 410 -23.82 2.71 -9.03
C ARG A 410 -23.48 2.03 -10.35
N LEU A 411 -22.69 0.97 -10.29
CA LEU A 411 -22.26 0.23 -11.47
C LEU A 411 -22.95 -1.12 -11.58
N VAL A 412 -23.43 -1.43 -12.77
CA VAL A 412 -24.08 -2.69 -13.09
C VAL A 412 -23.60 -3.17 -14.46
N VAL A 413 -23.35 -4.46 -14.59
CA VAL A 413 -23.13 -5.13 -15.88
C VAL A 413 -24.45 -5.75 -16.30
N GLU A 414 -24.91 -5.39 -17.49
CA GLU A 414 -26.10 -5.99 -18.10
C GLU A 414 -25.69 -6.80 -19.32
N SER A 415 -26.07 -8.08 -19.36
CA SER A 415 -25.80 -8.96 -20.50
C SER A 415 -27.10 -9.46 -21.10
N GLY A 416 -27.33 -9.15 -22.38
CA GLY A 416 -28.48 -9.61 -23.15
C GLY A 416 -28.25 -10.92 -23.92
N LEU A 417 -29.29 -11.39 -24.63
CA LEU A 417 -29.27 -12.63 -25.43
C LEU A 417 -28.20 -12.69 -26.53
N ALA A 418 -27.74 -11.54 -27.02
CA ALA A 418 -26.81 -11.43 -28.15
C ALA A 418 -25.32 -11.40 -27.74
N ALA A 419 -24.98 -11.81 -26.51
CA ALA A 419 -23.63 -11.75 -25.93
C ALA A 419 -23.00 -10.34 -25.84
N SER A 420 -23.75 -9.28 -26.13
CA SER A 420 -23.32 -7.90 -25.89
C SER A 420 -23.60 -7.54 -24.43
N ALA A 421 -22.54 -7.52 -23.62
CA ALA A 421 -22.59 -7.01 -22.25
C ALA A 421 -22.23 -5.52 -22.23
N GLU A 422 -22.98 -4.71 -21.49
CA GLU A 422 -22.69 -3.30 -21.27
C GLU A 422 -22.57 -2.97 -19.78
N LEU A 423 -21.63 -2.09 -19.45
CA LEU A 423 -21.50 -1.46 -18.15
C LEU A 423 -22.42 -0.25 -18.10
N VAL A 424 -23.45 -0.33 -17.25
CA VAL A 424 -24.46 0.70 -17.04
C VAL A 424 -24.16 1.46 -15.76
N LEU A 425 -24.08 2.79 -15.87
CA LEU A 425 -23.90 3.71 -14.76
C LEU A 425 -25.28 4.23 -14.32
N ILE A 426 -25.69 3.82 -13.13
CA ILE A 426 -26.95 4.25 -12.53
C ILE A 426 -26.68 5.47 -11.66
N ALA A 427 -27.29 6.59 -11.99
CA ALA A 427 -27.12 7.82 -11.26
C ALA A 427 -27.72 7.72 -9.84
N VAL A 428 -26.90 8.01 -8.83
CA VAL A 428 -27.34 8.16 -7.43
C VAL A 428 -27.60 9.64 -7.13
N LYS A 429 -26.61 10.48 -7.42
CA LYS A 429 -26.67 11.93 -7.24
C LYS A 429 -25.85 12.60 -8.33
N LEU A 430 -26.43 13.54 -9.06
CA LEU A 430 -25.73 14.30 -10.11
C LEU A 430 -25.90 15.80 -9.90
N ASP A 431 -24.77 16.51 -9.91
CA ASP A 431 -24.71 17.97 -10.02
C ASP A 431 -24.22 18.35 -11.42
N VAL A 432 -25.10 19.00 -12.18
CA VAL A 432 -25.00 19.19 -13.62
C VAL A 432 -25.23 20.65 -13.99
N TYR A 433 -24.52 21.14 -15.00
CA TYR A 433 -24.76 22.46 -15.58
C TYR A 433 -24.77 22.44 -17.11
N THR A 434 -25.47 23.40 -17.69
CA THR A 434 -25.64 23.57 -19.16
C THR A 434 -24.78 24.67 -19.73
N GLU A 435 -24.45 25.69 -18.94
CA GLU A 435 -23.81 26.91 -19.43
C GLU A 435 -22.50 27.21 -18.70
N GLU A 436 -21.53 27.74 -19.46
CA GLU A 436 -20.26 28.22 -18.88
C GLU A 436 -20.48 29.33 -17.85
N ARG A 437 -21.51 30.17 -18.02
CA ARG A 437 -21.86 31.21 -17.04
C ARG A 437 -22.16 30.63 -15.66
N VAL A 438 -22.84 29.48 -15.60
CA VAL A 438 -23.18 28.79 -14.36
C VAL A 438 -21.93 28.18 -13.73
N ARG A 439 -21.06 27.59 -14.55
CA ARG A 439 -19.73 27.14 -14.14
C ARG A 439 -18.90 28.27 -13.54
N ASN A 440 -18.80 29.41 -14.22
CA ASN A 440 -17.99 30.54 -13.79
C ASN A 440 -18.54 31.18 -12.50
N ARG A 441 -19.86 31.23 -12.31
CA ARG A 441 -20.49 31.74 -11.08
C ARG A 441 -20.13 30.93 -9.83
N SER A 442 -19.90 29.63 -10.00
CA SER A 442 -19.66 28.68 -8.91
C SER A 442 -18.17 28.43 -8.65
N ARG A 443 -17.29 29.05 -9.45
CA ARG A 443 -15.84 29.01 -9.22
C ARG A 443 -15.47 29.99 -8.12
N GLY A 444 -15.07 29.46 -6.97
CA GLY A 444 -14.32 30.21 -5.98
C GLY A 444 -12.82 30.08 -6.25
N PHE A 445 -12.08 31.17 -6.06
CA PHE A 445 -10.61 31.14 -5.97
C PHE A 445 -10.21 31.82 -4.66
N LEU A 446 -9.46 31.11 -3.80
CA LEU A 446 -8.98 31.59 -2.49
C LEU A 446 -10.06 31.85 -1.41
N GLY A 447 -11.28 31.33 -1.56
CA GLY A 447 -12.27 31.29 -0.48
C GLY A 447 -12.90 32.64 -0.09
N PHE A 448 -13.17 33.50 -1.07
CA PHE A 448 -14.00 34.70 -0.91
C PHE A 448 -15.33 34.55 -1.67
#